data_AF-A0A967WJQ4-F1
#
_entry.id   AF-A0A967WJQ4-F1
#
_cell.length_a   1.000
_cell.length_b   1.000
_cell.length_c   1.000
_cell.angle_alpha   90.00
_cell.angle_beta   90.00
_cell.angle_gamma   90.00
#
_symmetry.space_group_name_H-M   'P 1'
#
loop_
_entity.id
_entity.type
_entity.pdbx_description
1 polymer ?
#
loop_
_entity_poly.entity_id
_entity_poly.type
_entity_poly.pdbx_seq_one_letter_code
_entity_poly.pdbx_strand_id
1 'polypeptide(L)' 'DWSAASGDAGFQSLVARTPNLDAVFACNDQMALGALQAARHLGLEIPKDLAVVGFDDIPEAAYFSPALTTV' A
#
# COMPACT_ATOMS: atom_id res chain seq x y z
N ASP A 1 -12.24 6.16 -6.79
CA ASP A 1 -12.75 6.47 -5.43
C ASP A 1 -11.60 6.25 -4.45
N TRP A 2 -11.83 6.42 -3.14
CA TRP A 2 -10.82 6.28 -2.08
C TRP A 2 -10.86 4.89 -1.41
N SER A 3 -11.14 3.85 -2.21
CA SER A 3 -11.35 2.48 -1.71
C SER A 3 -10.07 1.65 -1.71
N ALA A 4 -10.06 0.54 -0.97
CA ALA A 4 -8.97 -0.43 -1.08
C ALA A 4 -8.84 -1.00 -2.51
N ALA A 5 -9.95 -1.22 -3.21
CA ALA A 5 -9.91 -1.70 -4.59
C ALA A 5 -9.21 -0.71 -5.54
N SER A 6 -9.40 0.60 -5.34
CA SER A 6 -8.68 1.60 -6.14
C SER A 6 -7.19 1.69 -5.77
N GLY A 7 -6.84 1.49 -4.50
CA GLY A 7 -5.46 1.38 -4.04
C GLY A 7 -4.70 0.21 -4.68
N ASP A 8 -5.33 -0.98 -4.72
CA ASP A 8 -4.78 -2.17 -5.38
C ASP A 8 -4.52 -1.91 -6.88
N ALA A 9 -5.54 -1.43 -7.61
CA ALA A 9 -5.41 -1.14 -9.04
C ALA A 9 -4.35 -0.06 -9.33
N GLY A 10 -4.28 0.97 -8.49
CA GLY A 10 -3.27 2.03 -8.60
C GLY A 10 -1.86 1.50 -8.37
N PHE A 11 -1.67 0.65 -7.36
CA PHE A 11 -0.39 0.01 -7.08
C PHE A 11 0.10 -0.84 -8.26
N GLN A 12 -0.78 -1.69 -8.83
CA GLN A 12 -0.43 -2.50 -9.99
C GLN A 12 0.01 -1.65 -11.19
N SER A 13 -0.68 -0.53 -11.43
CA SER A 13 -0.30 0.42 -12.49
C SER A 13 1.06 1.06 -12.24
N LEU A 14 1.37 1.42 -10.99
CA LEU A 14 2.66 2.03 -10.63
C LEU A 14 3.83 1.06 -10.80
N VAL A 15 3.71 -0.17 -10.31
CA VAL A 15 4.79 -1.18 -10.42
C VAL A 15 5.05 -1.53 -11.88
N ALA A 16 4.00 -1.63 -12.70
CA ALA A 16 4.14 -1.88 -14.14
C ALA A 16 4.90 -0.74 -14.87
N ARG A 17 4.72 0.51 -14.44
CA ARG A 17 5.39 1.69 -15.03
C ARG A 17 6.77 1.94 -14.45
N THR A 18 7.02 1.49 -13.22
CA THR A 18 8.21 1.78 -12.42
C THR A 18 8.64 0.51 -11.67
N PRO A 19 9.30 -0.44 -12.36
CA PRO A 19 9.61 -1.76 -11.78
C PRO A 19 10.56 -1.72 -10.57
N ASN A 20 11.32 -0.64 -10.40
CA ASN A 20 12.31 -0.45 -9.33
C ASN A 20 11.83 0.57 -8.28
N LEU A 21 10.52 0.75 -8.14
CA LEU A 21 9.94 1.59 -7.07
C LEU A 21 10.34 1.03 -5.70
N ASP A 22 10.76 1.91 -4.79
CA ASP A 22 11.17 1.55 -3.43
C ASP A 22 10.10 1.87 -2.37
N ALA A 23 9.15 2.77 -2.67
CA ALA A 23 8.07 3.13 -1.75
C ALA A 23 6.80 3.62 -2.45
N VAL A 24 5.65 3.45 -1.77
CA VAL A 24 4.36 4.04 -2.14
C VAL A 24 3.83 4.88 -0.99
N PHE A 25 3.39 6.09 -1.30
CA PHE A 25 2.57 6.89 -0.41
C PHE A 25 1.13 6.90 -0.93
N ALA A 26 0.24 6.25 -0.20
CA ALA A 26 -1.18 6.21 -0.51
C ALA A 26 -1.89 7.42 0.12
N CYS A 27 -2.90 7.93 -0.57
CA CYS A 27 -3.61 9.12 -0.14
C CYS A 27 -4.53 8.91 1.07
N ASN A 28 -4.85 7.65 1.40
CA ASN A 28 -5.50 7.28 2.65
C ASN A 28 -5.19 5.83 3.05
N ASP A 29 -5.56 5.45 4.27
CA ASP A 29 -5.31 4.12 4.83
C ASP A 29 -6.09 3.02 4.11
N GLN A 30 -7.31 3.28 3.63
CA GLN A 30 -8.04 2.27 2.85
C GLN A 30 -7.32 1.95 1.53
N MET A 31 -6.82 2.95 0.80
CA MET A 31 -6.03 2.71 -0.41
C MET A 31 -4.68 2.06 -0.08
N ALA A 32 -4.05 2.43 1.03
CA ALA A 32 -2.82 1.78 1.51
C ALA A 32 -3.04 0.28 1.75
N LEU A 33 -4.18 -0.11 2.35
CA LEU A 33 -4.56 -1.51 2.53
C LEU A 33 -4.62 -2.26 1.19
N GLY A 34 -5.22 -1.63 0.17
CA GLY A 34 -5.25 -2.16 -1.20
C GLY A 34 -3.85 -2.36 -1.78
N ALA A 35 -2.97 -1.36 -1.62
CA ALA A 35 -1.59 -1.44 -2.08
C ALA A 35 -0.80 -2.56 -1.37
N LEU A 36 -0.97 -2.72 -0.05
CA LEU A 36 -0.36 -3.82 0.71
C LEU A 36 -0.83 -5.19 0.20
N GLN A 37 -2.13 -5.32 -0.10
CA GLN A 37 -2.69 -6.56 -0.63
C GLN A 37 -2.13 -6.88 -2.03
N ALA A 38 -2.07 -5.88 -2.92
CA ALA A 38 -1.49 -6.02 -4.25
C ALA A 38 0.00 -6.42 -4.18
N ALA A 39 0.78 -5.74 -3.34
CA ALA A 39 2.20 -6.04 -3.13
C ALA A 39 2.40 -7.49 -2.67
N ARG A 40 1.58 -7.94 -1.72
CA ARG A 40 1.60 -9.33 -1.23
C ARG A 40 1.28 -10.33 -2.34
N HIS A 41 0.34 -10.05 -3.23
CA HIS A 41 0.04 -10.92 -4.38
C HIS A 41 1.20 -11.02 -5.37
N LEU A 42 2.02 -9.97 -5.49
CA LEU A 42 3.24 -9.98 -6.28
C LEU A 42 4.44 -10.62 -5.56
N GLY A 43 4.25 -11.08 -4.32
CA GLY A 43 5.31 -11.71 -3.52
C GLY A 43 6.32 -10.72 -2.94
N LEU A 44 6.02 -9.42 -2.91
CA LEU A 44 6.88 -8.40 -2.31
C LEU A 44 6.77 -8.44 -0.78
N GLU A 45 7.90 -8.46 -0.09
CA GLU A 45 8.00 -8.33 1.36
C GLU A 45 7.97 -6.85 1.77
N ILE A 46 6.92 -6.40 2.44
CA ILE A 46 6.85 -5.03 3.00
C ILE A 46 7.40 -5.05 4.44
N PRO A 47 8.35 -4.19 4.83
CA PRO A 47 8.92 -3.05 4.08
C PRO A 47 10.24 -3.36 3.33
N LYS A 48 10.66 -4.62 3.23
CA LYS A 48 11.99 -5.02 2.76
C LYS A 48 12.23 -4.76 1.26
N ASP A 49 11.26 -5.13 0.42
CA ASP A 49 11.32 -4.96 -1.03
C ASP A 49 10.71 -3.64 -1.49
N LEU A 50 9.68 -3.17 -0.77
CA LEU A 50 9.00 -1.89 -1.01
C LEU A 50 8.38 -1.38 0.30
N ALA A 51 8.43 -0.08 0.55
CA ALA A 51 7.78 0.55 1.69
C ALA A 51 6.37 1.07 1.33
N VAL A 52 5.45 1.09 2.30
CA VAL A 52 4.11 1.68 2.12
C VAL A 52 3.81 2.62 3.28
N VAL A 53 3.35 3.82 2.93
CA VAL A 53 2.86 4.84 3.86
C VAL A 53 1.41 5.18 3.50
N GLY A 54 0.54 5.29 4.50
CA GLY A 54 -0.85 5.73 4.38
C GLY A 54 -1.09 7.13 4.94
N PHE A 55 -2.35 7.49 5.10
CA PHE A 55 -2.82 8.77 5.61
C PHE A 55 -4.22 8.55 6.25
N ASP A 56 -4.50 9.18 7.39
CA ASP A 56 -5.77 9.20 8.18
C ASP A 56 -5.63 8.61 9.59
N ASP A 57 -4.61 7.77 9.86
CA ASP A 57 -4.41 7.06 11.13
C ASP A 57 -5.69 6.38 11.66
N ILE A 58 -6.36 5.62 10.79
CA ILE A 58 -7.55 4.88 11.22
C ILE A 58 -7.17 3.82 12.25
N PRO A 59 -8.03 3.53 13.26
CA PRO A 59 -7.69 2.56 14.32
C PRO A 59 -7.25 1.18 13.80
N GLU A 60 -7.78 0.76 12.66
CA GLU A 60 -7.46 -0.51 12.00
C GLU A 60 -6.05 -0.55 11.40
N ALA A 61 -5.42 0.59 11.10
CA ALA A 61 -4.10 0.68 10.46
C ALA A 61 -3.01 -0.03 11.27
N ALA A 62 -3.10 0.04 12.60
CA ALA A 62 -2.21 -0.66 13.54
C ALA A 62 -2.32 -2.19 13.46
N TYR A 63 -3.41 -2.72 12.88
CA TYR A 63 -3.70 -4.14 12.75
C TYR A 63 -3.59 -4.66 11.31
N PHE A 64 -3.15 -3.81 10.37
CA PHE A 64 -2.81 -4.28 9.03
C PHE A 64 -1.62 -5.26 9.10
N SER A 65 -1.36 -5.95 7.99
CA SER A 65 -0.27 -6.93 7.90
C SER A 65 0.65 -6.59 6.73
N PRO A 66 1.79 -5.90 6.96
CA PRO A 66 2.27 -5.38 8.25
C PRO A 66 1.44 -4.18 8.77
N ALA A 67 1.63 -3.81 10.04
CA ALA A 67 1.04 -2.60 10.59
C ALA A 67 1.49 -1.38 9.77
N LEU A 68 0.54 -0.49 9.48
CA LEU A 68 0.74 0.58 8.50
C LEU A 68 1.43 1.79 9.17
N THR A 69 2.47 2.32 8.51
CA THR A 69 2.94 3.67 8.79
C THR A 69 1.98 4.65 8.15
N THR A 70 1.43 5.57 8.93
CA THR A 70 0.42 6.53 8.47
C THR A 70 0.57 7.87 9.21
N VAL A 71 -0.13 8.89 8.72
CA VAL A 71 -0.13 10.28 9.23
C VAL A 71 -1.50 10.63 9.74
#